data_AF-A0A8S3GP90-F1
#
_entry.id   AF-A0A8S3GP90-F1
#
_cell.length_a   1.000
_cell.length_b   1.000
_cell.length_c   1.000
_cell.angle_alpha   90.00
_cell.angle_beta   90.00
_cell.angle_gamma   90.00
#
_symmetry.space_group_name_H-M   'P 1'
#
loop_
_entity.id
_entity.type
_entity.pdbx_description
1 polymer ?
#
loop_
_entity_poly.entity_id
_entity_poly.type
_entity_poly.pdbx_seq_one_letter_code
_entity_poly.pdbx_strand_id
1 'polypeptide(L)'
;NEITANTDSIESGEEEEDDDSDMIRSGTRRIERRCVFCQHKSSISTSFFQICGHTYCRCAAQTLAALHTFPLRCKACKSNIHIRDIKIIFSNHEQLLLPLLKSSIQHYLTTNPQQDDRVFCPNAECNGLIKLNNGYQT
;
A
#
# COMPACT_ATOMS: atom_id res chain seq x y z
N ASN A 1 -46.06 -19.81 -43.53
CA ASN A 1 -45.00 -18.80 -43.36
C ASN A 1 -45.63 -17.45 -43.21
N GLU A 2 -45.99 -17.16 -41.97
CA GLU A 2 -46.64 -15.94 -41.53
C GLU A 2 -45.61 -14.79 -41.50
N ILE A 3 -46.05 -13.63 -41.96
CA ILE A 3 -45.35 -12.35 -41.86
C ILE A 3 -46.13 -11.53 -40.83
N THR A 4 -45.52 -11.25 -39.68
CA THR A 4 -45.93 -10.15 -38.80
C THR A 4 -44.67 -9.47 -38.27
N ALA A 5 -44.42 -8.26 -38.78
CA ALA A 5 -43.44 -7.34 -38.25
C ALA A 5 -44.11 -6.57 -37.09
N ASN A 6 -43.59 -6.72 -35.87
CA ASN A 6 -43.90 -5.84 -34.75
C ASN A 6 -42.74 -4.84 -34.62
N THR A 7 -43.00 -3.60 -35.03
CA THR A 7 -42.18 -2.43 -34.71
C THR A 7 -42.80 -1.73 -33.51
N ASP A 8 -42.24 -1.94 -32.33
CA ASP A 8 -42.56 -1.12 -31.16
C ASP A 8 -41.77 0.19 -31.24
N SER A 9 -42.55 1.27 -31.24
CA SER A 9 -42.15 2.67 -31.24
C SER A 9 -41.26 3.01 -30.04
N ILE A 10 -40.09 3.59 -30.30
CA ILE A 10 -39.26 4.24 -29.28
C ILE A 10 -39.74 5.69 -29.19
N GLU A 11 -40.53 5.99 -28.16
CA GLU A 11 -40.88 7.37 -27.80
C GLU A 11 -39.68 8.07 -27.13
N SER A 12 -39.43 9.27 -27.60
CA SER A 12 -38.42 10.21 -27.11
C SER A 12 -39.01 11.03 -25.95
N GLY A 13 -38.20 11.38 -24.95
CA GLY A 13 -38.62 12.32 -23.90
C GLY A 13 -37.52 12.55 -22.87
N GLU A 14 -36.74 13.61 -23.09
CA GLU A 14 -35.78 14.21 -22.17
C GLU A 14 -36.51 14.88 -21.00
N GLU A 15 -36.07 14.68 -19.74
CA GLU A 15 -36.23 15.67 -18.66
C GLU A 15 -34.99 15.60 -17.74
N GLU A 16 -34.13 16.62 -17.87
CA GLU A 16 -33.14 17.03 -16.87
C GLU A 16 -33.87 17.78 -15.76
N GLU A 17 -33.73 17.36 -14.50
CA GLU A 17 -33.98 18.23 -13.35
C GLU A 17 -32.84 18.10 -12.34
N ASP A 18 -31.95 19.11 -12.39
CA ASP A 18 -31.00 19.44 -11.34
C ASP A 18 -31.78 19.92 -10.09
N ASP A 19 -31.93 19.06 -9.08
CA ASP A 19 -32.41 19.48 -7.76
C ASP A 19 -31.23 19.81 -6.84
N ASP A 20 -30.81 21.07 -6.93
CA ASP A 20 -29.88 21.75 -6.05
C ASP A 20 -30.57 22.03 -4.69
N SER A 21 -30.79 20.97 -3.92
CA SER A 21 -31.35 21.06 -2.57
C SER A 21 -30.23 21.09 -1.51
N ASP A 22 -29.77 22.30 -1.22
CA ASP A 22 -28.85 22.65 -0.14
C ASP A 22 -29.51 22.42 1.24
N MET A 23 -29.54 21.17 1.69
CA MET A 23 -29.95 20.79 3.06
C MET A 23 -28.73 20.57 3.94
N ILE A 24 -28.31 21.65 4.63
CA ILE A 24 -27.35 21.59 5.74
C ILE A 24 -27.99 20.82 6.90
N ARG A 25 -27.78 19.51 6.92
CA ARG A 25 -28.15 18.62 8.03
C ARG A 25 -26.86 18.06 8.62
N SER A 26 -26.49 18.53 9.81
CA SER A 26 -25.32 18.15 10.60
C SER A 26 -24.91 16.68 10.42
N GLY A 27 -23.95 16.44 9.53
CA GLY A 27 -23.33 15.16 9.29
C GLY A 27 -21.90 15.47 8.87
N THR A 28 -20.94 15.02 9.67
CA THR A 28 -19.52 15.10 9.34
C THR A 28 -19.33 14.73 7.87
N ARG A 29 -18.91 15.69 7.02
CA ARG A 29 -18.45 15.39 5.65
C ARG A 29 -17.46 14.25 5.80
N ARG A 30 -17.85 13.02 5.44
CA ARG A 30 -16.94 11.88 5.43
C ARG A 30 -15.92 12.23 4.36
N ILE A 31 -14.80 12.84 4.75
CA ILE A 31 -13.68 13.09 3.88
C ILE A 31 -13.36 11.74 3.25
N GLU A 32 -13.60 11.63 1.94
CA GLU A 32 -13.38 10.39 1.21
C GLU A 32 -11.91 10.00 1.40
N ARG A 33 -11.69 8.93 2.16
CA ARG A 33 -10.34 8.43 2.40
C ARG A 33 -9.84 7.80 1.10
N ARG A 34 -8.75 8.35 0.56
CA ARG A 34 -8.09 7.88 -0.67
C ARG A 34 -6.72 7.30 -0.33
N CYS A 35 -6.33 6.26 -1.05
CA CYS A 35 -4.99 5.71 -0.91
C CYS A 35 -3.93 6.73 -1.33
N VAL A 36 -2.90 6.95 -0.52
CA VAL A 36 -1.80 7.87 -0.87
C VAL A 36 -1.01 7.46 -2.13
N PHE A 37 -1.06 6.19 -2.52
CA PHE A 37 -0.33 5.67 -3.66
C PHE A 37 -1.16 5.68 -4.95
N CYS A 38 -2.33 5.03 -4.96
CA CYS A 38 -3.15 4.87 -6.17
C CYS A 38 -4.31 5.87 -6.28
N GLN A 39 -4.57 6.69 -5.25
CA GLN A 39 -5.67 7.66 -5.20
C GLN A 39 -7.09 7.07 -5.33
N HIS A 40 -7.24 5.75 -5.41
CA HIS A 40 -8.55 5.11 -5.40
C HIS A 40 -9.30 5.42 -4.11
N LYS A 41 -10.59 5.75 -4.28
CA LYS A 41 -11.53 6.01 -3.19
C LYS A 41 -11.77 4.74 -2.38
N SER A 42 -12.11 4.95 -1.12
CA SER A 42 -12.51 3.89 -0.24
C SER A 42 -13.88 3.32 -0.55
N SER A 43 -13.95 2.21 -1.29
CA SER A 43 -15.19 1.41 -1.32
C SER A 43 -15.34 0.66 0.00
N ILE A 44 -16.57 0.34 0.39
CA ILE A 44 -16.89 -0.50 1.57
C ILE A 44 -16.13 -1.85 1.52
N SER A 45 -15.78 -2.32 0.32
CA SER A 45 -15.06 -3.58 0.07
C SER A 45 -13.54 -3.50 0.10
N THR A 46 -12.92 -2.30 0.09
CA THR A 46 -11.45 -2.21 0.17
C THR A 46 -11.00 -2.08 1.62
N SER A 47 -10.17 -3.03 2.09
CA SER A 47 -9.49 -2.89 3.38
C SER A 47 -8.47 -1.76 3.29
N PHE A 48 -8.74 -0.66 3.98
CA PHE A 48 -7.80 0.46 4.13
C PHE A 48 -7.11 0.42 5.47
N PHE A 49 -5.84 0.79 5.44
CA PHE A 49 -4.99 0.88 6.61
C PHE A 49 -4.62 2.34 6.84
N GLN A 50 -4.61 2.76 8.10
CA GLN A 50 -4.16 4.11 8.48
C GLN A 50 -2.76 4.03 9.09
N ILE A 51 -1.82 4.73 8.46
CA ILE A 51 -0.44 4.84 8.92
C ILE A 51 -0.08 6.31 8.85
N CYS A 52 0.52 6.88 9.89
CA CYS A 52 0.81 8.32 10.01
C CYS A 52 -0.40 9.23 9.68
N GLY A 53 -1.63 8.77 9.96
CA GLY A 53 -2.88 9.47 9.66
C GLY A 53 -3.35 9.36 8.20
N HIS A 54 -2.53 8.83 7.30
CA HIS A 54 -2.84 8.67 5.88
C HIS A 54 -3.37 7.28 5.56
N THR A 55 -4.14 7.18 4.49
CA THR A 55 -4.83 5.95 4.08
C THR A 55 -4.05 5.17 3.02
N TYR A 56 -3.99 3.85 3.17
CA TYR A 56 -3.27 2.92 2.31
C TYR A 56 -4.17 1.76 1.88
N CYS A 57 -4.12 1.41 0.61
CA CYS A 57 -4.78 0.22 0.05
C CYS A 57 -3.74 -0.89 -0.17
N ARG A 58 -4.19 -2.11 -0.50
CA ARG A 58 -3.29 -3.25 -0.80
C ARG A 58 -2.29 -2.97 -1.94
N CYS A 59 -2.65 -2.10 -2.87
CA CYS A 59 -1.74 -1.55 -3.90
C CYS A 59 -0.42 -0.99 -3.31
N ALA A 60 -0.46 -0.45 -2.09
CA ALA A 60 0.72 0.07 -1.42
C ALA A 60 1.78 -1.01 -1.19
N ALA A 61 1.40 -2.29 -1.05
CA ALA A 61 2.35 -3.38 -0.88
C ALA A 61 3.35 -3.45 -2.05
N GLN A 62 2.85 -3.40 -3.28
CA GLN A 62 3.68 -3.45 -4.49
C GLN A 62 4.59 -2.23 -4.58
N THR A 63 4.05 -1.03 -4.33
CA THR A 63 4.85 0.20 -4.39
C THR A 63 5.93 0.22 -3.30
N LEU A 64 5.60 -0.14 -2.07
CA LEU A 64 6.55 -0.17 -0.96
C LEU A 64 7.63 -1.25 -1.14
N ALA A 65 7.26 -2.41 -1.69
CA ALA A 65 8.22 -3.48 -2.00
C ALA A 65 9.17 -3.08 -3.12
N ALA A 66 8.67 -2.48 -4.20
CA ALA A 66 9.47 -2.10 -5.36
C ALA A 66 10.48 -0.98 -5.09
N LEU A 67 10.23 -0.13 -4.08
CA LEU A 67 11.13 0.99 -3.78
C LEU A 67 12.49 0.51 -3.25
N HIS A 68 12.58 -0.66 -2.61
CA HIS A 68 13.80 -1.20 -1.97
C HIS A 68 14.59 -0.20 -1.10
N THR A 69 13.99 0.93 -0.72
CA THR A 69 14.63 2.01 0.03
C THR A 69 14.21 1.96 1.48
N PHE A 70 15.18 2.05 2.38
CA PHE A 70 14.95 2.18 3.82
C PHE A 70 15.52 3.50 4.36
N PRO A 71 14.81 4.17 5.29
CA PRO A 71 13.50 3.79 5.85
C PRO A 71 12.35 3.95 4.84
N LEU A 72 11.28 3.15 5.00
CA LEU A 72 10.05 3.34 4.24
C LEU A 72 9.39 4.66 4.65
N ARG A 73 8.83 5.39 3.69
CA ARG A 73 8.24 6.71 3.93
C ARG A 73 6.88 6.85 3.31
N CYS A 74 5.99 7.57 4.00
CA CYS A 74 4.73 8.00 3.43
C CYS A 74 4.97 8.88 2.20
N LYS A 75 4.26 8.62 1.10
CA LYS A 75 4.34 9.44 -0.11
C LYS A 75 3.92 10.88 0.14
N ALA A 76 2.90 11.09 0.99
CA ALA A 76 2.31 12.39 1.31
C ALA A 76 3.14 13.18 2.35
N CYS A 77 3.23 12.73 3.60
CA CYS A 77 3.88 13.48 4.68
C CYS A 77 5.35 13.12 4.95
N LYS A 78 5.92 12.17 4.20
CA LYS A 78 7.31 11.69 4.34
C LYS A 78 7.67 11.06 5.69
N SER A 79 6.71 10.90 6.60
CA SER A 79 6.90 10.19 7.88
C SER A 79 7.39 8.76 7.65
N ASN A 80 8.28 8.29 8.52
CA ASN A 80 8.77 6.92 8.47
C ASN A 80 7.62 5.94 8.75
N ILE A 81 7.57 4.88 7.95
CA ILE A 81 6.60 3.79 8.08
C ILE A 81 7.35 2.58 8.63
N HIS A 82 6.87 2.03 9.75
CA HIS A 82 7.45 0.82 10.30
C HIS A 82 6.89 -0.42 9.59
N ILE A 83 7.71 -1.44 9.33
CA ILE A 83 7.27 -2.66 8.64
C ILE A 83 6.10 -3.35 9.38
N ARG A 84 6.10 -3.30 10.72
CA ARG A 84 5.00 -3.86 11.53
C ARG A 84 3.65 -3.24 11.18
N ASP A 85 3.62 -1.94 10.87
CA ASP A 85 2.38 -1.20 10.59
C ASP A 85 1.79 -1.58 9.22
N ILE A 86 2.65 -2.05 8.30
CA ILE A 86 2.25 -2.44 6.94
C ILE A 86 2.09 -3.95 6.78
N LYS A 87 2.38 -4.78 7.77
CA LYS A 87 2.36 -6.25 7.64
C LYS A 87 1.03 -6.77 7.08
N ILE A 88 -0.08 -6.19 7.53
CA ILE A 88 -1.43 -6.54 7.08
C ILE A 88 -1.73 -6.15 5.61
N ILE A 89 -1.00 -5.17 5.07
CA ILE A 89 -1.09 -4.80 3.64
C ILE A 89 -0.51 -5.94 2.76
N PHE A 90 0.44 -6.71 3.30
CA PHE A 90 1.11 -7.82 2.62
C PHE A 90 0.45 -9.19 2.81
N SER A 91 -0.70 -9.31 3.49
CA SER A 91 -1.28 -10.62 3.85
C SER A 91 -1.53 -11.57 2.66
N ASN A 92 -1.71 -11.05 1.45
CA ASN A 92 -1.88 -11.85 0.23
C ASN A 92 -0.65 -11.83 -0.69
N HIS A 93 0.44 -11.22 -0.24
CA HIS A 93 1.66 -10.95 -1.01
C HIS A 93 2.92 -11.17 -0.15
N GLU A 94 2.99 -12.29 0.58
CA GLU A 94 4.14 -12.62 1.45
C GLU A 94 5.47 -12.66 0.68
N GLN A 95 5.42 -13.06 -0.60
CA GLN A 95 6.56 -13.01 -1.51
C GLN A 95 7.16 -11.61 -1.68
N LEU A 96 6.36 -10.56 -1.52
CA LEU A 96 6.83 -9.16 -1.55
C LEU A 96 7.37 -8.71 -0.19
N LEU A 97 6.96 -9.36 0.89
CA LEU A 97 7.36 -9.00 2.25
C LEU A 97 8.78 -9.48 2.57
N LEU A 98 9.17 -10.67 2.10
CA LEU A 98 10.50 -11.23 2.42
C LEU A 98 11.67 -10.36 1.91
N PRO A 99 11.68 -9.87 0.65
CA PRO A 99 12.71 -8.94 0.17
C PRO A 99 12.74 -7.63 0.95
N LEU A 100 11.57 -7.15 1.37
CA LEU A 100 11.41 -5.94 2.17
C LEU A 100 12.02 -6.11 3.57
N LEU A 101 11.77 -7.26 4.21
CA LEU A 101 12.39 -7.62 5.49
C LEU A 101 13.91 -7.71 5.38
N LYS A 102 14.44 -8.39 4.36
CA LYS A 102 15.88 -8.48 4.10
C LYS A 102 16.51 -7.08 3.99
N SER A 103 15.90 -6.22 3.18
CA SER A 103 16.36 -4.83 2.97
C SER A 103 16.34 -4.02 4.26
N SER A 104 15.33 -4.23 5.13
CA SER A 104 15.24 -3.56 6.43
C SER A 104 16.35 -3.96 7.39
N ILE A 105 16.69 -5.25 7.42
CA ILE A 105 17.78 -5.78 8.24
C ILE A 105 19.11 -5.27 7.69
N GLN A 106 19.28 -5.29 6.37
CA GLN A 106 20.50 -4.80 5.73
C GLN A 106 20.74 -3.32 6.05
N HIS A 107 19.69 -2.49 5.97
CA HIS A 107 19.78 -1.08 6.37
C HIS A 107 20.16 -0.90 7.84
N TYR A 108 19.60 -1.71 8.75
CA TYR A 108 19.96 -1.67 10.17
C TYR A 108 21.44 -2.00 10.38
N LEU A 109 21.94 -3.09 9.78
CA LEU A 109 23.33 -3.53 9.92
C LEU A 109 24.32 -2.50 9.34
N THR A 110 24.00 -1.88 8.20
CA THR A 110 24.88 -0.87 7.59
C THR A 110 24.87 0.46 8.33
N THR A 111 23.75 0.82 8.99
CA THR A 111 23.66 2.07 9.77
C THR A 111 24.16 1.93 11.20
N ASN A 112 24.26 0.69 11.73
CA ASN A 112 24.68 0.43 13.11
C ASN A 112 25.85 -0.58 13.21
N PRO A 113 26.96 -0.38 12.47
CA PRO A 113 28.05 -1.36 12.41
C PRO A 113 28.75 -1.59 13.75
N GLN A 114 28.63 -0.66 14.69
CA GLN A 114 29.22 -0.77 16.05
C GLN A 114 28.34 -1.55 17.03
N GLN A 115 27.05 -1.71 16.73
CA GLN A 115 26.08 -2.38 17.62
C GLN A 115 25.86 -3.84 17.20
N ASP A 116 26.08 -4.15 15.92
CA ASP A 116 25.85 -5.46 15.35
C ASP A 116 26.82 -5.72 14.19
N ASP A 117 27.82 -6.56 14.43
CA ASP A 117 28.84 -6.97 13.44
C ASP A 117 28.36 -8.05 12.45
N ARG A 118 27.07 -8.41 12.48
CA ARG A 118 26.54 -9.42 11.56
C ARG A 118 26.52 -8.88 10.13
N VAL A 119 26.79 -9.76 9.18
CA VAL A 119 26.68 -9.48 7.75
C VAL A 119 25.81 -10.51 7.07
N PHE A 120 25.17 -10.15 5.96
CA PHE A 120 24.50 -11.14 5.12
C PHE A 120 25.53 -12.04 4.42
N CYS A 121 25.14 -13.30 4.20
CA CYS A 121 25.91 -14.21 3.36
C CYS A 121 26.12 -13.59 1.96
N PRO A 122 27.35 -13.63 1.41
CA PRO A 122 27.63 -13.06 0.09
C PRO A 122 26.94 -13.82 -1.06
N ASN A 123 26.50 -15.07 -0.83
CA ASN A 123 25.69 -15.79 -1.80
C ASN A 123 24.29 -15.14 -1.89
N ALA A 124 23.93 -14.64 -3.08
CA ALA A 124 22.67 -13.94 -3.32
C ALA A 124 21.42 -14.78 -3.02
N GLU A 125 21.51 -16.11 -3.18
CA GLU A 125 20.42 -17.05 -2.89
C GLU A 125 20.32 -17.39 -1.38
N CYS A 126 21.34 -17.04 -0.61
CA CYS A 126 21.38 -17.24 0.83
C CYS A 126 20.87 -15.98 1.56
N ASN A 127 19.87 -16.16 2.44
CA ASN A 127 19.38 -15.11 3.33
C ASN A 127 19.93 -15.24 4.75
N GLY A 128 21.00 -16.03 4.93
CA GLY A 128 21.65 -16.24 6.23
C GLY A 128 22.42 -15.01 6.70
N LEU A 129 22.47 -14.83 8.02
CA LEU A 129 23.30 -13.84 8.70
C LEU A 129 24.51 -14.53 9.32
N ILE A 130 25.69 -13.96 9.10
CA ILE A 130 26.98 -14.44 9.62
C ILE A 130 27.42 -13.45 10.69
N LYS A 131 27.73 -13.95 11.89
CA LYS A 131 28.36 -13.16 12.96
C LYS A 131 29.87 -13.12 12.70
N LEU A 132 30.44 -11.93 12.56
CA LEU A 132 31.89 -11.78 12.42
C LEU A 132 32.50 -11.84 13.82
N ASN A 133 33.25 -12.89 14.12
CA ASN A 133 34.06 -12.92 15.33
C ASN A 133 35.31 -12.07 15.07
N ASN A 134 35.40 -10.89 15.69
CA ASN A 134 36.63 -10.08 15.68
C ASN A 134 37.77 -10.70 16.52
N GLY A 135 37.57 -11.91 17.06
CA GLY A 135 38.58 -12.64 17.82
C GLY A 135 39.54 -13.37 16.90
N TYR A 136 40.60 -12.67 16.48
CA TYR A 136 42.00 -13.09 16.34
C TYR A 136 42.73 -11.95 15.60
N GLN A 137 42.79 -10.77 16.23
CA GLN A 137 43.88 -9.84 15.95
C GLN A 137 44.98 -10.19 16.95
N THR A 138 46.07 -10.72 16.41
CA THR A 138 47.34 -11.05 17.08
C THR A 138 47.95 -9.87 17.81
#